data_AF-A0A2A5A7W2-F1
#
_entry.id   AF-A0A2A5A7W2-F1
#
_cell.length_a   1.000
_cell.length_b   1.000
_cell.length_c   1.000
_cell.angle_alpha   90.00
_cell.angle_beta   90.00
_cell.angle_gamma   90.00
#
_symmetry.space_group_name_H-M   'P 1'
#
loop_
_entity.id
_entity.type
_entity.pdbx_description
1 polymer ?
#
loop_
_entity_poly.entity_id
_entity_poly.type
_entity_poly.pdbx_seq_one_letter_code
_entity_poly.pdbx_strand_id
1 'polypeptide(L)'
;MTTEAEPLKNPEPTDDLGLREFQQIIEATYFEKDSARGLEGSFMWLVEEVGELARALNSPTSNTTEERQEFADVLAWIASIASIRGIDLADCVREKYSKGCPRCQKSPCICTHRSGEEL
;
A
#
# COMPACT_ATOMS: atom_id res chain seq x y z
N MET A 1 -23.48 -7.58 13.78
CA MET A 1 -23.29 -8.58 12.70
C MET A 1 -22.02 -8.18 12.01
N THR A 2 -20.93 -8.89 12.26
CA THR A 2 -19.63 -8.65 11.62
C THR A 2 -19.74 -9.10 10.17
N THR A 3 -19.72 -8.17 9.22
CA THR A 3 -19.60 -8.50 7.81
C THR A 3 -18.18 -9.03 7.59
N GLU A 4 -18.05 -10.35 7.46
CA GLU A 4 -16.79 -10.95 6.99
C GLU A 4 -16.54 -10.43 5.56
N ALA A 5 -15.43 -9.73 5.36
CA ALA A 5 -15.03 -9.27 4.03
C ALA A 5 -14.74 -10.50 3.16
N GLU A 6 -15.55 -10.72 2.12
CA GLU A 6 -15.23 -11.69 1.07
C GLU A 6 -13.98 -11.21 0.31
N PRO A 7 -13.10 -12.11 -0.16
CA PRO A 7 -12.02 -11.75 -1.08
C PRO A 7 -12.60 -10.93 -2.24
N LEU A 8 -11.88 -9.90 -2.69
CA LEU A 8 -12.24 -9.19 -3.92
C LEU A 8 -12.41 -10.25 -5.01
N LYS A 9 -13.65 -10.44 -5.49
CA LYS A 9 -13.95 -11.22 -6.67
C LYS A 9 -13.32 -10.42 -7.80
N ASN A 10 -12.07 -10.76 -8.17
CA ASN A 10 -11.31 -10.06 -9.19
C ASN A 10 -12.27 -9.69 -10.34
N PRO A 11 -12.57 -8.40 -10.56
CA PRO A 11 -13.20 -8.04 -11.81
C PRO A 11 -12.22 -8.44 -12.93
N GLU A 12 -12.77 -8.91 -14.05
CA GLU A 12 -12.08 -9.00 -15.33
C GLU A 12 -11.16 -7.77 -15.52
N PRO A 13 -10.00 -7.88 -16.20
CA PRO A 13 -9.03 -6.78 -16.31
C PRO A 13 -9.72 -5.50 -16.78
N THR A 14 -9.93 -4.58 -15.82
CA THR A 14 -10.39 -3.23 -16.06
C THR A 14 -9.16 -2.35 -16.33
N ASP A 15 -9.40 -1.22 -16.98
CA ASP A 15 -8.43 -0.14 -17.18
C ASP A 15 -8.16 0.56 -15.83
N ASP A 16 -7.70 -0.21 -14.84
CA ASP A 16 -7.44 0.24 -13.48
C ASP A 16 -6.12 1.01 -13.41
N LEU A 17 -6.07 1.99 -12.52
CA LEU A 17 -4.87 2.78 -12.25
C LEU A 17 -3.72 1.86 -11.80
N GLY A 18 -2.73 1.68 -12.67
CA GLY A 18 -1.59 0.82 -12.41
C GLY A 18 -0.66 1.41 -11.33
N LEU A 19 0.04 0.55 -10.56
CA LEU A 19 0.89 1.01 -9.45
C LEU A 19 1.97 2.03 -9.87
N ARG A 20 2.53 1.88 -11.08
CA ARG A 20 3.51 2.83 -11.62
C ARG A 20 2.86 4.17 -11.97
N GLU A 21 1.70 4.14 -12.59
CA GLU A 21 0.94 5.34 -12.94
C GLU A 21 0.49 6.08 -11.67
N PHE A 22 0.01 5.35 -10.67
CA PHE A 22 -0.28 5.90 -9.35
C PHE A 22 0.93 6.62 -8.75
N GLN A 23 2.10 5.97 -8.70
CA GLN A 23 3.33 6.60 -8.19
C GLN A 23 3.67 7.88 -8.97
N GLN A 24 3.55 7.86 -10.31
CA GLN A 24 3.81 9.04 -11.15
C GLN A 24 2.85 10.18 -10.87
N ILE A 25 1.57 9.90 -10.61
CA ILE A 25 0.58 10.92 -10.23
C ILE A 25 0.97 11.57 -8.89
N ILE A 26 1.33 10.76 -7.89
CA ILE A 26 1.75 11.26 -6.58
C ILE A 26 3.03 12.10 -6.70
N GLU A 27 4.01 11.61 -7.46
CA GLU A 27 5.28 12.32 -7.71
C GLU A 27 5.04 13.66 -8.41
N ALA A 28 4.26 13.66 -9.49
CA ALA A 28 3.91 14.89 -10.21
C ALA A 28 3.15 15.91 -9.34
N THR A 29 2.39 15.43 -8.35
CA THR A 29 1.56 16.28 -7.49
C THR A 29 2.32 16.83 -6.28
N TYR A 30 3.18 16.02 -5.65
CA TYR A 30 3.72 16.32 -4.32
C TYR A 30 5.25 16.30 -4.20
N PHE A 31 5.99 15.84 -5.22
CA PHE A 31 7.43 15.55 -5.08
C PHE A 31 8.26 16.74 -4.59
N GLU A 32 8.05 17.95 -5.12
CA GLU A 32 8.82 19.13 -4.70
C GLU A 32 8.61 19.44 -3.22
N LYS A 33 7.35 19.44 -2.77
CA LYS A 33 6.97 19.71 -1.38
C LYS A 33 7.50 18.63 -0.45
N ASP A 34 7.34 17.37 -0.84
CA ASP A 34 7.70 16.23 -0.01
C ASP A 34 9.22 16.06 0.09
N SER A 35 9.94 16.30 -1.01
CA SER A 35 11.40 16.34 -1.04
C SER A 35 11.96 17.49 -0.21
N ALA A 36 11.32 18.66 -0.23
CA ALA A 36 11.71 19.79 0.62
C ALA A 36 11.51 19.50 2.12
N ARG A 37 10.46 18.76 2.49
CA ARG A 37 10.26 18.26 3.87
C ARG A 37 11.27 17.18 4.25
N GLY A 38 11.79 16.46 3.27
CA GLY A 38 12.78 15.40 3.46
C GLY A 38 12.16 14.05 3.82
N LEU A 39 13.03 13.03 3.87
CA LEU A 39 12.63 11.65 4.10
C LEU A 39 12.04 11.44 5.49
N GLU A 40 12.70 11.93 6.56
CA GLU A 40 12.19 11.71 7.92
C GLU A 40 10.83 12.37 8.12
N GLY A 41 10.66 13.61 7.64
CA GLY A 41 9.40 14.32 7.77
C GLY A 41 8.26 13.67 6.97
N SER A 42 8.54 13.17 5.76
CA SER A 42 7.54 12.44 4.96
C SER A 42 7.23 11.06 5.54
N PHE A 43 8.20 10.39 6.20
CA PHE A 43 7.94 9.18 6.97
C PHE A 43 7.05 9.44 8.19
N MET A 44 7.19 10.58 8.86
CA MET A 44 6.29 10.92 9.96
C MET A 44 4.84 11.09 9.51
N TRP A 45 4.61 11.69 8.32
CA TRP A 45 3.27 11.75 7.72
C TRP A 45 2.70 10.36 7.39
N LEU A 46 3.52 9.45 6.85
CA LEU A 46 3.09 8.05 6.66
C LEU A 46 2.63 7.43 7.99
N VAL A 47 3.36 7.64 9.08
CA VAL A 47 3.00 7.10 10.40
C VAL A 47 1.69 7.70 10.91
N GLU A 48 1.43 8.98 10.63
CA GLU A 48 0.18 9.66 10.94
C GLU A 48 -1.00 9.02 10.21
N GLU A 49 -0.92 8.84 8.88
CA GLU A 49 -2.01 8.18 8.12
C GLU A 49 -2.22 6.73 8.54
N VAL A 50 -1.17 6.01 8.94
CA VAL A 50 -1.32 4.66 9.51
C VAL A 50 -2.11 4.71 10.82
N GLY A 51 -1.95 5.76 11.62
CA GLY A 51 -2.74 6.01 12.83
C GLY A 51 -4.20 6.35 12.53
N GLU A 52 -4.44 7.16 11.51
CA GLU A 52 -5.78 7.50 11.00
C GLU A 52 -6.50 6.25 10.50
N LEU A 53 -5.83 5.45 9.66
CA LEU A 53 -6.32 4.16 9.19
C LEU A 53 -6.63 3.21 10.36
N ALA A 54 -5.76 3.13 11.36
CA ALA A 54 -6.00 2.30 12.54
C ALA A 54 -7.26 2.74 13.32
N ARG A 55 -7.53 4.05 13.38
CA ARG A 55 -8.75 4.59 13.98
C ARG A 55 -9.98 4.20 13.17
N ALA A 56 -9.93 4.36 11.84
CA ALA A 56 -11.02 4.01 10.94
C ALA A 56 -11.35 2.49 11.01
N LEU A 57 -10.32 1.63 11.04
CA LEU A 57 -10.46 0.18 11.16
C LEU A 57 -11.02 -0.28 12.51
N ASN A 58 -10.89 0.52 13.57
CA ASN A 58 -11.46 0.22 14.88
C ASN A 58 -12.96 0.60 14.99
N SER A 59 -13.57 1.01 13.88
CA SER A 59 -15.00 1.28 13.77
C SER A 59 -15.81 -0.04 13.71
N PRO A 60 -17.03 -0.09 14.28
CA PRO A 60 -17.93 -1.23 14.09
C PRO A 60 -18.49 -1.35 12.66
N THR A 61 -18.32 -0.32 11.83
CA THR A 61 -18.76 -0.29 10.44
C THR A 61 -17.54 -0.37 9.53
N SER A 62 -17.49 -1.40 8.68
CA SER A 62 -16.44 -1.57 7.68
C SER A 62 -16.78 -0.88 6.37
N ASN A 63 -15.77 -0.59 5.56
CA ASN A 63 -15.88 0.01 4.24
C ASN A 63 -16.63 1.35 4.29
N THR A 64 -16.29 2.19 5.26
CA THR A 64 -16.76 3.59 5.33
C THR A 64 -16.01 4.45 4.33
N THR A 65 -16.47 5.68 4.10
CA THR A 65 -15.75 6.63 3.24
C THR A 65 -14.40 7.00 3.83
N GLU A 66 -14.35 7.24 5.14
CA GLU A 66 -13.12 7.50 5.90
C GLU A 66 -12.14 6.34 5.74
N GLU A 67 -12.54 5.10 6.03
CA GLU A 67 -11.66 3.93 5.89
C GLU A 67 -11.06 3.80 4.49
N ARG A 68 -11.85 4.04 3.44
CA ARG A 68 -11.36 4.02 2.04
C ARG A 68 -10.36 5.14 1.76
N GLN A 69 -10.56 6.33 2.32
CA GLN A 69 -9.63 7.46 2.17
C GLN A 69 -8.31 7.16 2.86
N GLU A 70 -8.34 6.67 4.11
CA GLU A 70 -7.13 6.36 4.85
C GLU A 70 -6.30 5.24 4.19
N PHE A 71 -6.93 4.25 3.55
CA PHE A 71 -6.21 3.27 2.74
C PHE A 71 -5.48 3.92 1.55
N ALA A 72 -6.10 4.90 0.90
CA ALA A 72 -5.50 5.63 -0.22
C ALA A 72 -4.36 6.55 0.26
N ASP A 73 -4.53 7.23 1.38
CA ASP A 73 -3.55 8.16 1.94
C ASP A 73 -2.28 7.43 2.41
N VAL A 74 -2.42 6.28 3.09
CA VAL A 74 -1.28 5.40 3.41
C VAL A 74 -0.52 4.99 2.14
N LEU A 75 -1.23 4.62 1.07
CA LEU A 75 -0.59 4.23 -0.19
C LEU A 75 0.10 5.42 -0.88
N ALA A 76 -0.49 6.61 -0.82
CA ALA A 76 0.09 7.84 -1.36
C ALA A 76 1.42 8.19 -0.67
N TRP A 77 1.49 8.12 0.66
CA TRP A 77 2.74 8.39 1.36
C TRP A 77 3.82 7.34 1.14
N ILE A 78 3.44 6.07 0.95
CA ILE A 78 4.39 5.04 0.50
C ILE A 78 4.98 5.42 -0.86
N ALA A 79 4.15 5.88 -1.81
CA ALA A 79 4.62 6.36 -3.11
C ALA A 79 5.50 7.60 -3.00
N SER A 80 5.13 8.60 -2.20
CA SER A 80 5.97 9.79 -1.96
C SER A 80 7.36 9.41 -1.43
N ILE A 81 7.44 8.52 -0.44
CA ILE A 81 8.72 8.07 0.13
C ILE A 81 9.53 7.27 -0.91
N ALA A 82 8.88 6.40 -1.69
CA ALA A 82 9.56 5.66 -2.75
C ALA A 82 10.15 6.60 -3.80
N SER A 83 9.40 7.62 -4.25
CA SER A 83 9.89 8.63 -5.19
C SER A 83 11.04 9.47 -4.61
N ILE A 84 10.96 9.92 -3.35
CA ILE A 84 12.10 10.60 -2.67
C ILE A 84 13.36 9.73 -2.68
N ARG A 85 13.21 8.41 -2.60
CA ARG A 85 14.32 7.44 -2.60
C ARG A 85 14.74 6.99 -4.00
N GLY A 86 14.05 7.40 -5.06
CA GLY A 86 14.29 6.93 -6.43
C GLY A 86 13.96 5.45 -6.63
N ILE A 87 12.96 4.93 -5.91
CA ILE A 87 12.54 3.53 -5.95
C ILE A 87 11.27 3.40 -6.80
N ASP A 88 11.27 2.48 -7.76
CA ASP A 88 10.09 2.13 -8.54
C ASP A 88 9.25 1.05 -7.83
N LEU A 89 8.06 1.42 -7.36
CA LEU A 89 7.21 0.51 -6.59
C LEU A 89 6.72 -0.68 -7.43
N ALA A 90 6.39 -0.46 -8.70
CA ALA A 90 5.89 -1.53 -9.56
C ALA A 90 6.95 -2.60 -9.81
N ASP A 91 8.22 -2.21 -9.95
CA ASP A 91 9.33 -3.16 -10.07
C ASP A 91 9.58 -3.90 -8.77
N CYS A 92 9.62 -3.20 -7.62
CA CYS A 92 9.78 -3.84 -6.31
C CYS A 92 8.66 -4.85 -6.01
N VAL A 93 7.40 -4.50 -6.28
CA VAL A 93 6.26 -5.38 -6.06
C VAL A 93 6.28 -6.55 -7.03
N ARG A 94 6.60 -6.32 -8.30
CA ARG A 94 6.72 -7.39 -9.31
C ARG A 94 7.81 -8.39 -8.92
N GLU A 95 9.00 -7.93 -8.55
CA GLU A 95 10.11 -8.78 -8.15
C GLU A 95 9.73 -9.65 -6.95
N LYS A 96 9.06 -9.06 -5.95
CA LYS A 96 8.76 -9.75 -4.70
C LYS A 96 7.53 -10.67 -4.75
N TYR A 97 6.49 -10.29 -5.51
CA TYR A 97 5.17 -10.92 -5.39
C TYR A 97 4.57 -11.44 -6.70
N SER A 98 5.24 -11.30 -7.86
CA SER A 98 4.69 -11.75 -9.16
C SER A 98 4.36 -13.25 -9.25
N LYS A 99 4.95 -14.07 -8.38
CA LYS A 99 4.77 -15.53 -8.34
C LYS A 99 4.00 -16.02 -7.10
N GLY A 100 3.26 -15.14 -6.43
CA GLY A 100 2.55 -15.45 -5.19
C GLY A 100 3.41 -15.19 -3.95
N CYS A 101 3.23 -15.99 -2.89
CA CYS A 101 4.00 -15.81 -1.66
C CYS A 101 5.51 -15.86 -1.94
N PRO A 102 6.33 -14.87 -1.52
CA PRO A 102 7.76 -14.84 -1.82
C PRO A 102 8.51 -16.08 -1.29
N ARG A 103 7.98 -16.74 -0.26
CA ARG A 103 8.59 -17.91 0.38
C ARG A 103 8.20 -19.24 -0.27
N CYS A 104 6.89 -19.51 -0.41
CA CYS A 104 6.42 -20.80 -0.95
C CYS A 104 6.03 -20.76 -2.44
N GLN A 105 6.02 -19.58 -3.07
CA GLN A 105 5.66 -19.37 -4.47
C GLN A 105 4.26 -19.88 -4.83
N LYS A 106 3.36 -19.97 -3.84
CA LYS A 106 1.95 -20.38 -4.00
C LYS A 106 1.00 -19.21 -3.78
N SER A 107 -0.14 -19.29 -4.45
CA SER A 107 -1.31 -18.44 -4.24
C SER A 107 -2.57 -19.32 -4.29
N PRO A 108 -3.26 -19.60 -3.15
CA PRO A 108 -3.02 -19.08 -1.80
C PRO A 108 -1.74 -19.63 -1.14
N CYS A 109 -1.21 -18.87 -0.17
CA CYS A 109 -0.02 -19.21 0.60
C CYS A 109 -0.26 -20.43 1.53
N ILE A 110 0.75 -21.29 1.70
CA ILE A 110 0.70 -22.47 2.60
C ILE A 110 1.69 -22.40 3.79
N CYS A 111 2.37 -21.26 4.00
CA CYS A 111 3.33 -21.13 5.09
C CYS A 111 2.64 -21.17 6.45
N THR A 112 3.17 -21.95 7.39
CA THR A 112 2.60 -22.14 8.74
C THR A 112 3.02 -21.08 9.75
N HIS A 113 4.12 -20.35 9.52
CA HIS A 113 4.58 -19.25 10.38
C HIS A 113 5.18 -18.08 9.58
N ARG A 114 5.12 -16.87 10.14
CA ARG A 114 6.00 -15.75 9.75
C ARG A 114 7.35 -15.89 10.46
N SER A 115 8.12 -16.94 10.21
CA SER A 115 9.55 -16.91 10.52
C SER A 115 10.26 -16.10 9.44
N GLY A 116 10.74 -14.92 9.81
CA GLY A 116 11.69 -14.17 9.02
C GLY A 116 13.05 -14.81 9.22
N GLU A 117 13.58 -15.42 8.18
CA GLU A 117 15.00 -15.72 8.00
C GLU A 117 15.20 -15.89 6.49
N GLU A 118 16.18 -15.13 5.98
CA GLU A 118 16.67 -15.06 4.60
C GLU A 118 15.86 -14.16 3.62
N LEU A 119 16.04 -12.84 3.82
CA LEU A 119 16.24 -11.87 2.74
C LEU A 119 17.71 -11.50 2.69
#